data_AF-A0A6G1HIM3-F1
#
_entry.id   AF-A0A6G1HIM3-F1
#
_cell.length_a   1.000
_cell.length_b   1.000
_cell.length_c   1.000
_cell.angle_alpha   90.00
_cell.angle_beta   90.00
_cell.angle_gamma   90.00
#
_symmetry.space_group_name_H-M   'P 1'
#
loop_
_entity.id
_entity.type
_entity.pdbx_description
1 polymer ?
#
loop_
_entity_poly.entity_id
_entity_poly.type
_entity_poly.pdbx_seq_one_letter_code
_entity_poly.pdbx_strand_id
1 'polypeptide(L)' 'SVGASGGWTLGGGHGPYVNLHGLGCDNALEFTVVLTNGTILTANADSHPDLFFALRGG' A
#
# COMPACT_ATOMS: atom_id res chain seq x y z
N SER A 1 -3.71 -18.38 -5.83
CA SER A 1 -3.92 -17.52 -4.64
C SER A 1 -3.75 -16.07 -5.05
N VAL A 2 -4.28 -15.11 -4.27
CA VAL A 2 -4.07 -13.67 -4.46
C VAL A 2 -2.96 -13.21 -3.52
N GLY A 3 -2.04 -12.37 -3.99
CA GLY A 3 -0.94 -11.83 -3.18
C GLY A 3 -1.36 -10.58 -2.41
N ALA A 4 -1.14 -10.57 -1.10
CA ALA A 4 -1.51 -9.45 -0.24
C ALA A 4 -0.73 -8.18 -0.57
N SER A 5 0.59 -8.25 -0.71
CA SER A 5 1.47 -7.09 -0.94
C SER A 5 1.53 -6.60 -2.40
N GLY A 6 0.73 -7.18 -3.30
CA GLY A 6 0.72 -6.84 -4.72
C GLY A 6 -0.45 -5.91 -5.09
N GLY A 7 -0.93 -6.07 -6.32
CA GLY A 7 -2.03 -5.25 -6.86
C GLY A 7 -3.31 -5.26 -6.03
N TRP A 8 -3.54 -6.28 -5.18
CA TRP A 8 -4.71 -6.29 -4.30
C TRP A 8 -4.66 -5.13 -3.28
N THR A 9 -3.58 -4.98 -2.52
CA THR A 9 -3.42 -3.82 -1.62
C THR A 9 -3.17 -2.53 -2.38
N LEU A 10 -2.33 -2.55 -3.43
CA LEU A 10 -1.96 -1.32 -4.16
C LEU A 10 -3.14 -0.68 -4.91
N GLY A 11 -4.14 -1.47 -5.31
CA GLY A 11 -5.34 -1.01 -6.00
C GLY A 11 -6.58 -0.86 -5.09
N GLY A 12 -6.42 -0.94 -3.77
CA GLY A 12 -7.52 -0.83 -2.81
C GLY A 12 -7.68 -2.07 -1.94
N GLY A 13 -8.16 -3.17 -2.52
CA GLY A 13 -8.24 -4.45 -1.80
C GLY A 13 -9.54 -4.65 -1.03
N HIS A 14 -10.61 -5.02 -1.73
CA HIS A 14 -11.90 -5.35 -1.12
C HIS A 14 -11.94 -6.78 -0.57
N GLY A 15 -12.70 -6.98 0.51
CA GLY A 15 -12.96 -8.29 1.10
C GLY A 15 -14.07 -8.26 2.16
N PRO A 16 -14.44 -9.40 2.76
CA PRO A 16 -15.59 -9.52 3.67
C PRO A 16 -15.54 -8.59 4.89
N TYR A 17 -14.34 -8.18 5.31
CA TYR A 17 -14.12 -7.35 6.50
C TYR A 17 -14.02 -5.84 6.21
N VAL A 18 -14.23 -5.41 4.96
CA VAL A 18 -14.10 -3.99 4.58
C VAL A 18 -14.98 -3.07 5.41
N ASN A 19 -16.18 -3.52 5.80
CA ASN A 19 -17.12 -2.74 6.59
C ASN A 19 -16.66 -2.52 8.04
N LEU A 20 -15.71 -3.32 8.52
CA LEU A 20 -15.19 -3.26 9.89
C LEU A 20 -13.80 -2.61 9.94
N HIS A 21 -12.98 -2.79 8.90
CA HIS A 21 -11.55 -2.43 8.93
C HIS A 21 -11.10 -1.55 7.75
N GLY A 22 -11.99 -1.16 6.84
CA GLY A 22 -11.61 -0.46 5.62
C GLY A 22 -11.01 -1.39 4.56
N LEU A 23 -10.56 -0.81 3.45
CA LEU A 23 -9.93 -1.54 2.35
C LEU A 23 -8.55 -2.08 2.77
N GLY A 24 -8.01 -3.04 2.00
CA GLY A 24 -6.66 -3.54 2.20
C GLY A 24 -5.60 -2.45 2.21
N CYS A 25 -5.76 -1.43 1.36
CA CYS A 25 -4.89 -0.26 1.31
C CYS A 25 -5.01 0.62 2.55
N ASP A 26 -6.17 0.65 3.23
CA ASP A 26 -6.38 1.44 4.44
C ASP A 26 -5.56 0.94 5.63
N ASN A 27 -5.18 -0.33 5.57
CA ASN A 27 -4.50 -1.04 6.65
C ASN A 27 -2.98 -1.13 6.45
N ALA A 28 -2.43 -0.62 5.33
CA ALA A 28 -0.99 -0.56 5.12
C ALA A 28 -0.36 0.48 6.06
N LEU A 29 0.69 0.09 6.79
CA LEU A 29 1.45 0.99 7.67
C LEU A 29 2.67 1.58 6.95
N GLU A 30 3.31 0.78 6.12
CA GLU A 30 4.50 1.16 5.36
C GLU A 30 4.69 0.25 4.15
N PHE A 31 5.46 0.73 3.17
CA PHE A 31 5.95 -0.06 2.04
C PHE A 31 7.46 0.11 1.91
N THR A 32 8.16 -1.01 1.71
CA THR A 32 9.53 -0.99 1.18
C THR A 32 9.45 -1.11 -0.33
N VAL A 33 9.94 -0.11 -1.05
CA VAL A 33 9.83 -0.03 -2.51
C VAL A 33 11.18 0.22 -3.16
N VAL A 34 11.32 -0.28 -4.39
CA VAL A 34 12.45 0.05 -5.27
C VAL A 34 11.98 1.08 -6.28
N LEU A 35 12.59 2.25 -6.27
CA LEU A 35 12.32 3.30 -7.26
C LEU A 35 12.88 2.94 -8.63
N THR A 36 12.46 3.67 -9.65
CA THR A 36 12.95 3.51 -11.04
C THR A 36 14.45 3.73 -11.18
N ASN A 37 15.07 4.48 -10.27
CA ASN A 37 16.52 4.69 -10.22
C ASN A 37 17.27 3.60 -9.42
N GLY A 38 16.59 2.56 -8.95
CA GLY A 38 17.16 1.47 -8.16
C GLY A 38 17.28 1.73 -6.66
N THR A 39 16.89 2.91 -6.17
CA THR A 39 16.93 3.22 -4.73
C THR A 39 15.88 2.42 -3.98
N ILE A 40 16.27 1.79 -2.87
CA ILE A 40 15.33 1.15 -1.94
C ILE A 40 15.00 2.16 -0.85
N LEU A 41 13.71 2.41 -0.61
CA LEU A 41 13.25 3.28 0.47
C LEU A 41 12.01 2.73 1.16
N THR A 42 11.75 3.27 2.36
CA THR A 42 10.51 3.05 3.11
C THR A 42 9.59 4.25 2.96
N ALA A 43 8.39 4.00 2.45
CA ALA A 43 7.30 4.98 2.34
C ALA A 43 6.24 4.70 3.42
N ASN A 44 5.94 5.69 4.25
CA ASN A 44 4.92 5.64 5.29
C ASN A 44 4.37 7.06 5.56
N ALA A 45 3.59 7.23 6.63
CA ALA A 45 2.99 8.52 6.97
C ALA A 45 4.02 9.63 7.29
N ASP A 46 5.21 9.25 7.77
CA ASP A 46 6.26 10.19 8.22
C ASP A 46 7.41 10.34 7.20
N SER A 47 7.55 9.40 6.26
CA SER A 47 8.63 9.32 5.27
C SER A 47 8.05 9.06 3.89
N HIS A 48 8.19 10.01 2.96
CA HIS A 48 7.60 9.96 1.61
C HIS A 48 6.06 9.78 1.63
N PRO A 49 5.31 10.64 2.34
CA PRO A 49 3.86 10.50 2.52
C PRO A 49 3.06 10.61 1.21
N ASP A 50 3.58 11.34 0.23
CA ASP A 50 3.03 11.46 -1.12
C ASP A 50 3.08 10.12 -1.87
N LEU A 51 4.23 9.43 -1.80
CA LEU A 51 4.38 8.09 -2.36
C LEU A 51 3.56 7.05 -1.59
N PHE A 52 3.50 7.17 -0.26
CA PHE A 52 2.66 6.31 0.57
C PHE A 52 1.18 6.44 0.23
N PHE A 53 0.70 7.66 -0.03
CA PHE A 53 -0.66 7.91 -0.52
C PHE A 53 -0.90 7.23 -1.88
N ALA A 54 -0.01 7.44 -2.86
CA ALA A 54 -0.15 6.85 -4.19
C ALA A 54 -0.15 5.30 -4.17
N LEU A 55 0.64 4.69 -3.28
CA LEU A 55 0.68 3.23 -3.13
C LEU A 55 -0.57 2.65 -2.45
N ARG A 56 -1.46 3.48 -1.89
CA ARG A 56 -2.67 3.05 -1.15
C ARG A 56 -3.96 3.23 -1.95
N GLY A 57 -3.95 2.83 -3.23
CA GLY A 57 -5.15 2.85 -4.07
C GLY A 57 -4.91 3.39 -5.50
N GLY A 58 -3.75 3.96 -5.78
CA GLY A 58 -3.41 4.60 -7.05
C GLY A 58 -3.59 6.11 -7.02
#